data_AF-C1DV83-F1
#
_entry.id   AF-C1DV83-F1
#
_cell.length_a   1.000
_cell.length_b   1.000
_cell.length_c   1.000
_cell.angle_alpha   90.00
_cell.angle_beta   90.00
_cell.angle_gamma   90.00
#
_symmetry.space_group_name_H-M   'P 1'
#
loop_
_entity.id
_entity.type
_entity.pdbx_description
1 polymer ?
#
loop_
_entity_poly.entity_id
_entity_poly.type
_entity_poly.pdbx_seq_one_letter_code
_entity_poly.pdbx_strand_id
1 'polypeptide(L)'
;MVKQFLEDLERFYPVILNLIKDGNIKKEWLADLYSIFNMEDSPYITPLKFHLYSLLVHHPEFLDYKLLSEKLNLSEDEIYEIFVKGKQAFEVYFPVYLPDEEEAHLYKALIVEGTSKTFTFNKFVDLQTIKAVANKDFFVIFSNYFTGDSYQFSIVAGLIAKDKNILKNLAFTGKVSSSGKILPVNHVNEKEKITKANEKNLITPDDISTLEELEFWLNSSQIPVILLNRNTDNNIKESLHQIETLIKQDCPYFTIKNLIKFYNLSEEDLYIITPSIDFSNREELLNILKQFEERLEKLFSVRNSILYISLSVASLGFLVGSLIGARKKVVILHYQGEYRKAIDMSKDPRVIKENVKEYSIIQPESCNTDQEIALILNIASHNPVNSAKSYIEKNLPHVKSTCVINTIYGGNIPLEEFLTISRELYTYINTIKDKIHLFYSIPVPISLSLGMAIAHFKDITLYHYDSKNTTYIKIPINLNEVRSKF
;
A
#
# COMPACT_ATOMS: atom_id res chain seq x y z
N MET A 1 -4.08 -50.00 -18.77
CA MET A 1 -3.41 -48.97 -19.60
C MET A 1 -2.64 -48.01 -18.71
N VAL A 2 -3.30 -47.24 -17.82
CA VAL A 2 -2.61 -46.32 -16.89
C VAL A 2 -1.61 -47.06 -15.99
N LYS A 3 -1.99 -48.20 -15.40
CA LYS A 3 -1.04 -49.08 -14.68
C LYS A 3 0.25 -49.40 -15.47
N GLN A 4 0.13 -49.74 -16.75
CA GLN A 4 1.27 -50.09 -17.61
C GLN A 4 2.12 -48.84 -17.97
N PHE A 5 1.51 -47.65 -17.99
CA PHE A 5 2.24 -46.40 -18.15
C PHE A 5 2.97 -45.98 -16.87
N LEU A 6 2.40 -46.27 -15.70
CA LEU A 6 3.05 -46.02 -14.41
C LEU A 6 4.28 -46.93 -14.19
N GLU A 7 4.35 -48.07 -14.87
CA GLU A 7 5.52 -48.98 -14.85
C GLU A 7 6.73 -48.41 -15.64
N ASP A 8 6.50 -47.51 -16.61
CA ASP A 8 7.53 -46.82 -17.41
C ASP A 8 7.25 -45.30 -17.41
N LEU A 9 7.21 -44.73 -16.20
CA LEU A 9 6.72 -43.39 -15.96
C LEU A 9 7.50 -42.32 -16.74
N GLU A 10 8.82 -42.45 -16.85
CA GLU A 10 9.67 -41.47 -17.55
C GLU A 10 9.25 -41.33 -19.02
N ARG A 11 8.97 -42.46 -19.68
CA ARG A 11 8.51 -42.49 -21.07
C ARG A 11 7.10 -41.95 -21.24
N PHE A 12 6.19 -42.28 -20.32
CA PHE A 12 4.76 -41.96 -20.46
C PHE A 12 4.31 -40.72 -19.69
N TYR A 13 5.20 -40.06 -18.95
CA TYR A 13 4.89 -38.87 -18.16
C TYR A 13 4.14 -37.79 -18.96
N PRO A 14 4.58 -37.38 -20.18
CA PRO A 14 3.85 -36.36 -20.94
C PRO A 14 2.42 -36.79 -21.28
N VAL A 15 2.21 -38.09 -21.55
CA VAL A 15 0.89 -38.65 -21.88
C VAL A 15 -0.02 -38.59 -20.65
N ILE A 16 0.46 -39.06 -19.49
CA ILE A 16 -0.33 -39.05 -18.24
C ILE A 16 -0.63 -37.61 -17.81
N LEU A 17 0.36 -36.73 -17.89
CA LEU A 17 0.19 -35.32 -17.53
C LEU A 17 -0.88 -34.64 -18.38
N ASN A 18 -0.86 -34.86 -19.69
CA ASN A 18 -1.86 -34.30 -20.60
C ASN A 18 -3.26 -34.90 -20.34
N LEU A 19 -3.35 -36.21 -20.10
CA LEU A 19 -4.62 -36.84 -19.71
C LEU A 19 -5.25 -36.19 -18.47
N ILE A 20 -4.43 -35.88 -17.46
CA ILE A 20 -4.87 -35.22 -16.23
C ILE A 20 -5.25 -33.75 -16.51
N LYS A 21 -4.40 -33.00 -17.23
CA LYS A 21 -4.64 -31.58 -17.53
C LYS A 21 -5.90 -31.37 -18.36
N ASP A 22 -6.16 -32.26 -19.32
CA ASP A 22 -7.30 -32.17 -20.23
C ASP A 22 -8.59 -32.74 -19.62
N GLY A 23 -8.52 -33.36 -18.43
CA GLY A 23 -9.66 -34.01 -17.79
C GLY A 23 -10.18 -35.24 -18.54
N ASN A 24 -9.40 -35.81 -19.45
CA ASN A 24 -9.74 -36.96 -20.28
C ASN A 24 -9.60 -38.28 -19.49
N ILE A 25 -10.32 -38.39 -18.37
CA ILE A 25 -10.19 -39.48 -17.40
C ILE A 25 -11.41 -40.40 -17.43
N LYS A 26 -11.16 -41.71 -17.52
CA LYS A 26 -12.21 -42.73 -17.36
C LYS A 26 -12.30 -43.22 -15.93
N LYS A 27 -13.51 -43.58 -15.48
CA LYS A 27 -13.76 -44.06 -14.11
C LYS A 27 -12.90 -45.28 -13.76
N GLU A 28 -12.70 -46.21 -14.70
CA GLU A 28 -11.85 -47.38 -14.47
C GLU A 28 -10.37 -47.06 -14.22
N TRP A 29 -9.91 -45.83 -14.49
CA TRP A 29 -8.52 -45.41 -14.27
C TRP A 29 -8.30 -44.74 -12.90
N LEU A 30 -9.36 -44.40 -12.17
CA LEU A 30 -9.27 -43.64 -10.92
C LEU A 30 -8.39 -44.34 -9.87
N ALA A 31 -8.51 -45.67 -9.75
CA ALA A 31 -7.71 -46.44 -8.80
C ALA A 31 -6.20 -46.36 -9.08
N ASP A 32 -5.80 -46.38 -10.36
CA ASP A 32 -4.41 -46.24 -10.79
C ASP A 32 -3.95 -44.79 -10.58
N LEU A 33 -4.77 -43.81 -10.93
CA LEU A 33 -4.43 -42.39 -10.78
C LEU A 33 -4.27 -41.99 -9.31
N TYR A 34 -5.17 -42.42 -8.41
CA TYR A 34 -5.03 -42.13 -6.99
C TYR A 34 -3.77 -42.75 -6.38
N SER A 35 -3.26 -43.85 -6.95
CA SER A 35 -2.01 -44.45 -6.48
C SER A 35 -0.79 -43.52 -6.65
N ILE A 36 -0.86 -42.54 -7.57
CA ILE A 36 0.19 -41.54 -7.82
C ILE A 36 0.50 -40.75 -6.54
N PHE A 37 -0.49 -40.46 -5.69
CA PHE A 37 -0.27 -39.74 -4.43
C PHE A 37 0.66 -40.49 -3.46
N ASN A 38 0.73 -41.82 -3.54
CA ASN A 38 1.59 -42.63 -2.68
C ASN A 38 2.99 -42.89 -3.26
N MET A 39 3.17 -42.68 -4.56
CA MET A 39 4.46 -42.89 -5.24
C MET A 39 5.55 -41.98 -4.65
N GLU A 40 6.80 -42.43 -4.72
CA GLU A 40 7.95 -41.63 -4.29
C GLU A 40 8.08 -40.37 -5.15
N ASP A 41 8.40 -39.25 -4.52
CA ASP A 41 8.50 -37.97 -5.20
C ASP A 41 9.72 -37.93 -6.12
N SER A 42 9.51 -37.38 -7.31
CA SER A 42 10.52 -37.16 -8.33
C SER A 42 10.14 -35.94 -9.18
N PRO A 43 11.03 -35.46 -10.07
CA PRO A 43 10.72 -34.40 -11.03
C PRO A 43 9.48 -34.70 -11.90
N TYR A 44 9.12 -35.97 -12.10
CA TYR A 44 7.94 -36.38 -12.86
C TYR A 44 6.71 -36.63 -11.96
N ILE A 45 6.88 -37.23 -10.78
CA ILE A 45 5.76 -37.58 -9.90
C ILE A 45 5.17 -36.36 -9.21
N THR A 46 5.99 -35.41 -8.76
CA THR A 46 5.49 -34.25 -8.00
C THR A 46 4.53 -33.39 -8.84
N PRO A 47 4.85 -33.04 -10.10
CA PRO A 47 3.89 -32.36 -10.97
C PRO A 47 2.60 -33.16 -11.22
N LEU A 48 2.70 -34.50 -11.38
CA LEU A 48 1.50 -35.34 -11.55
C LEU A 48 0.60 -35.29 -10.31
N LYS A 49 1.16 -35.39 -9.10
CA LYS A 49 0.40 -35.23 -7.85
C LYS A 49 -0.31 -33.88 -7.79
N PHE A 50 0.40 -32.80 -8.12
CA PHE A 50 -0.15 -31.44 -8.13
C PHE A 50 -1.31 -31.27 -9.11
N HIS A 51 -1.12 -31.72 -10.36
CA HIS A 51 -2.14 -31.62 -11.39
C HIS A 51 -3.34 -32.53 -11.11
N LEU A 52 -3.11 -33.74 -10.57
CA LEU A 52 -4.18 -34.64 -10.17
C LEU A 52 -5.00 -34.04 -9.03
N TYR A 53 -4.36 -33.52 -7.99
CA TYR A 53 -5.05 -32.79 -6.92
C TYR A 53 -5.89 -31.64 -7.48
N SER A 54 -5.29 -30.82 -8.34
CA SER A 54 -5.97 -29.67 -8.96
C SER A 54 -7.19 -30.12 -9.76
N LEU A 55 -7.07 -31.18 -10.56
CA LEU A 55 -8.20 -31.74 -11.30
C LEU A 55 -9.31 -32.17 -10.35
N LEU A 56 -9.00 -32.97 -9.32
CA LEU A 56 -9.98 -33.50 -8.39
C LEU A 56 -10.73 -32.42 -7.60
N VAL A 57 -10.06 -31.31 -7.26
CA VAL A 57 -10.69 -30.15 -6.62
C VAL A 57 -11.70 -29.44 -7.53
N HIS A 58 -11.38 -29.31 -8.83
CA HIS A 58 -12.21 -28.58 -9.80
C HIS A 58 -13.27 -29.47 -10.47
N HIS A 59 -13.04 -30.78 -10.53
CA HIS A 59 -13.89 -31.79 -11.18
C HIS A 59 -14.32 -32.86 -10.17
N PRO A 60 -15.29 -32.54 -9.28
CA PRO A 60 -15.72 -33.44 -8.23
C PRO A 60 -16.38 -34.73 -8.75
N GLU A 61 -16.78 -34.80 -10.02
CA GLU A 61 -17.22 -36.03 -10.69
C GLU A 61 -16.16 -37.14 -10.71
N PHE A 62 -14.88 -36.77 -10.57
CA PHE A 62 -13.75 -37.68 -10.46
C PHE A 62 -13.36 -37.97 -9.01
N LEU A 63 -14.08 -37.47 -7.99
CA LEU A 63 -13.85 -37.77 -6.58
C LEU A 63 -14.67 -38.99 -6.14
N ASP A 64 -14.01 -40.13 -5.94
CA ASP A 64 -14.55 -41.29 -5.23
C ASP A 64 -13.94 -41.33 -3.82
N TYR A 65 -14.70 -40.84 -2.83
CA TYR A 65 -14.24 -40.69 -1.45
C TYR A 65 -13.78 -42.00 -0.83
N LYS A 66 -14.53 -43.08 -1.07
CA LYS A 66 -14.22 -44.40 -0.51
C LYS A 66 -12.93 -44.94 -1.11
N LEU A 67 -12.81 -44.88 -2.44
CA LEU A 67 -11.61 -45.34 -3.12
C LEU A 67 -10.38 -44.51 -2.76
N LEU A 68 -10.51 -43.18 -2.61
CA LEU A 68 -9.43 -42.30 -2.13
C LEU A 68 -9.05 -42.63 -0.70
N SER A 69 -10.03 -42.80 0.20
CA SER A 69 -9.82 -43.15 1.60
C SER A 69 -9.01 -44.46 1.72
N GLU A 70 -9.43 -45.49 0.98
CA GLU A 70 -8.74 -46.79 0.93
C GLU A 70 -7.32 -46.68 0.37
N LYS A 71 -7.13 -45.90 -0.71
CA LYS A 71 -5.81 -45.76 -1.35
C LYS A 71 -4.83 -44.94 -0.53
N LEU A 72 -5.30 -43.86 0.10
CA LEU A 72 -4.44 -42.92 0.82
C LEU A 72 -4.30 -43.26 2.30
N ASN A 73 -5.06 -44.24 2.79
CA ASN A 73 -5.15 -44.58 4.20
C ASN A 73 -5.51 -43.34 5.06
N LEU A 74 -6.49 -42.59 4.56
CA LEU A 74 -7.06 -41.40 5.20
C LEU A 74 -8.55 -41.65 5.45
N SER A 75 -9.11 -41.06 6.49
CA SER A 75 -10.56 -41.07 6.70
C SER A 75 -11.29 -40.29 5.60
N GLU A 76 -12.56 -40.62 5.34
CA GLU A 76 -13.38 -39.86 4.39
C GLU A 76 -13.51 -38.38 4.78
N ASP A 77 -13.51 -38.07 6.08
CA ASP A 77 -13.49 -36.70 6.59
C ASP A 77 -12.21 -35.95 6.17
N GLU A 78 -11.04 -36.57 6.29
CA GLU A 78 -9.78 -35.97 5.83
C GLU A 78 -9.75 -35.77 4.31
N ILE A 79 -10.31 -36.70 3.53
CA ILE A 79 -10.49 -36.54 2.08
C ILE A 79 -11.41 -35.35 1.78
N TYR A 80 -12.51 -35.23 2.50
CA TYR A 80 -13.41 -34.09 2.38
C TYR A 80 -12.69 -32.77 2.69
N GLU A 81 -11.92 -32.70 3.77
CA GLU A 81 -11.14 -31.51 4.11
C GLU A 81 -10.14 -31.13 3.02
N ILE A 82 -9.40 -32.09 2.48
CA ILE A 82 -8.34 -31.82 1.49
C ILE A 82 -8.96 -31.39 0.15
N PHE A 83 -9.96 -32.12 -0.35
CA PHE A 83 -10.45 -31.92 -1.73
C PHE A 83 -11.66 -30.98 -1.81
N VAL A 84 -12.56 -30.97 -0.82
CA VAL A 84 -13.74 -30.09 -0.83
C VAL A 84 -13.39 -28.71 -0.30
N LYS A 85 -12.72 -28.60 0.87
CA LYS A 85 -12.15 -27.30 1.30
C LYS A 85 -11.01 -26.86 0.38
N GLY A 86 -10.42 -27.79 -0.38
CA GLY A 86 -9.45 -27.52 -1.46
C GLY A 86 -9.88 -26.48 -2.48
N LYS A 87 -11.19 -26.25 -2.67
CA LYS A 87 -11.71 -25.15 -3.52
C LYS A 87 -11.37 -23.75 -2.98
N GLN A 88 -11.03 -23.64 -1.70
CA GLN A 88 -10.60 -22.42 -1.03
C GLN A 88 -9.07 -22.35 -0.91
N ALA A 89 -8.34 -23.27 -1.56
CA ALA A 89 -6.89 -23.25 -1.53
C ALA A 89 -6.36 -21.94 -2.13
N PHE A 90 -5.26 -21.45 -1.58
CA PHE A 90 -4.56 -20.29 -2.10
C PHE A 90 -3.14 -20.66 -2.51
N GLU A 91 -2.60 -19.88 -3.45
CA GLU A 91 -1.25 -20.09 -3.97
C GLU A 91 -0.22 -19.28 -3.19
N VAL A 92 0.93 -19.89 -2.95
CA VAL A 92 2.15 -19.19 -2.54
C VAL A 92 3.29 -19.54 -3.49
N TYR A 93 4.21 -18.60 -3.66
CA TYR A 93 5.29 -18.72 -4.64
C TYR A 93 6.65 -18.66 -3.94
N PHE A 94 7.58 -19.46 -4.43
CA PHE A 94 8.94 -19.51 -3.93
C PHE A 94 9.91 -19.90 -5.05
N PRO A 95 11.03 -19.17 -5.21
CA PRO A 95 12.02 -19.53 -6.20
C PRO A 95 13.01 -20.58 -5.65
N VAL A 96 13.37 -21.54 -6.50
CA VAL A 96 14.32 -22.62 -6.22
C VAL A 96 15.47 -22.51 -7.21
N TYR A 97 16.72 -22.61 -6.73
CA TYR A 97 17.89 -22.70 -7.59
C TYR A 97 18.21 -24.17 -7.84
N LEU A 98 18.38 -24.55 -9.11
CA LEU A 98 18.74 -25.90 -9.54
C LEU A 98 20.22 -25.92 -9.95
N PRO A 99 21.12 -26.52 -9.15
CA PRO A 99 22.55 -26.54 -9.46
C PRO A 99 22.87 -27.19 -10.81
N ASP A 100 22.13 -28.25 -11.19
CA ASP A 100 22.37 -29.00 -12.42
C ASP A 100 22.05 -28.18 -13.69
N GLU A 101 21.18 -27.18 -13.58
CA GLU A 101 20.78 -26.29 -14.67
C GLU A 101 21.47 -24.93 -14.57
N GLU A 102 22.17 -24.65 -13.47
CA GLU A 102 22.71 -23.35 -13.09
C GLU A 102 21.68 -22.19 -13.09
N GLU A 103 20.39 -22.52 -12.98
CA GLU A 103 19.28 -21.57 -13.12
C GLU A 103 18.29 -21.63 -11.95
N ALA A 104 17.57 -20.53 -11.75
CA ALA A 104 16.49 -20.46 -10.76
C ALA A 104 15.12 -20.56 -11.43
N HIS A 105 14.23 -21.34 -10.83
CA HIS A 105 12.86 -21.54 -11.28
C HIS A 105 11.87 -21.04 -10.22
N LEU A 106 10.75 -20.47 -10.66
CA LEU A 106 9.67 -20.06 -9.76
C LEU A 106 8.66 -21.20 -9.60
N TYR A 107 8.59 -21.76 -8.40
CA TYR A 107 7.63 -22.79 -8.06
C TYR A 107 6.48 -22.23 -7.23
N LYS A 108 5.42 -23.02 -7.12
CA LYS A 108 4.26 -22.68 -6.29
C LYS A 108 3.79 -23.86 -5.44
N ALA A 109 3.08 -23.52 -4.38
CA ALA A 109 2.36 -24.48 -3.55
C ALA A 109 0.91 -24.03 -3.39
N LEU A 110 0.00 -25.00 -3.31
CA LEU A 110 -1.38 -24.80 -2.91
C LEU A 110 -1.52 -25.16 -1.43
N ILE A 111 -2.15 -24.27 -0.67
CA ILE A 111 -2.36 -24.43 0.77
C ILE A 111 -3.85 -24.45 1.08
N VAL A 112 -4.30 -25.43 1.86
CA VAL A 112 -5.64 -25.49 2.46
C VAL A 112 -5.48 -25.35 3.97
N GLU A 113 -6.07 -24.30 4.54
CA GLU A 113 -6.05 -24.05 5.98
C GLU A 113 -7.20 -24.76 6.70
N GLY A 114 -7.02 -24.99 8.02
CA GLY A 114 -8.09 -25.48 8.87
C GLY A 114 -8.45 -26.94 8.60
N THR A 115 -7.44 -27.73 8.27
CA THR A 115 -7.53 -29.20 8.28
C THR A 115 -7.38 -29.70 9.72
N SER A 116 -7.84 -30.92 9.97
CA SER A 116 -7.70 -31.62 11.25
C SER A 116 -6.26 -31.95 11.64
N LYS A 117 -5.36 -32.05 10.64
CA LYS A 117 -3.92 -32.28 10.84
C LYS A 117 -3.09 -31.65 9.72
N THR A 118 -1.84 -31.32 10.01
CA THR A 118 -0.86 -30.96 8.98
C THR A 118 -0.50 -32.15 8.10
N PHE A 119 -0.63 -32.00 6.78
CA PHE A 119 -0.46 -33.09 5.83
C PHE A 119 0.01 -32.63 4.44
N THR A 120 0.66 -33.52 3.70
CA THR A 120 1.04 -33.32 2.30
C THR A 120 1.18 -34.67 1.60
N PHE A 121 0.99 -34.70 0.28
CA PHE A 121 1.34 -35.86 -0.55
C PHE A 121 2.82 -35.88 -0.97
N ASN A 122 3.58 -34.82 -0.67
CA ASN A 122 4.99 -34.68 -1.01
C ASN A 122 5.86 -35.05 0.19
N LYS A 123 6.57 -36.18 0.14
CA LYS A 123 7.36 -36.76 1.23
C LYS A 123 8.75 -36.12 1.38
N PHE A 124 9.18 -35.30 0.42
CA PHE A 124 10.51 -34.66 0.40
C PHE A 124 10.60 -33.37 1.24
N VAL A 125 9.51 -32.97 1.91
CA VAL A 125 9.43 -31.74 2.72
C VAL A 125 9.18 -32.05 4.19
N ASP A 126 9.63 -31.16 5.07
CA ASP A 126 9.33 -31.17 6.50
C ASP A 126 8.38 -30.02 6.86
N LEU A 127 7.22 -30.38 7.38
CA LEU A 127 6.16 -29.44 7.75
C LEU A 127 6.10 -29.15 9.26
N GLN A 128 6.85 -29.85 10.11
CA GLN A 128 6.73 -29.71 11.57
C GLN A 128 7.12 -28.32 12.04
N THR A 129 8.21 -27.78 11.50
CA THR A 129 8.66 -26.42 11.81
C THR A 129 7.63 -25.38 11.39
N ILE A 130 7.03 -25.54 10.19
CA ILE A 130 6.00 -24.65 9.65
C ILE A 130 4.74 -24.70 10.54
N LYS A 131 4.28 -25.91 10.91
CA LYS A 131 3.13 -26.11 11.81
C LYS A 131 3.36 -25.42 13.16
N ALA A 132 4.52 -25.64 13.77
CA ALA A 132 4.86 -25.08 15.08
C ALA A 132 4.88 -23.55 15.05
N VAL A 133 5.46 -22.97 13.99
CA VAL A 133 5.59 -21.52 13.81
C VAL A 133 4.26 -20.86 13.46
N ALA A 134 3.53 -21.39 12.48
CA ALA A 134 2.26 -20.81 12.05
C ALA A 134 1.11 -21.09 13.03
N ASN A 135 1.33 -22.04 13.97
CA ASN A 135 0.35 -22.52 14.94
C ASN A 135 -1.01 -22.90 14.29
N LYS A 136 -0.92 -23.60 13.16
CA LYS A 136 -2.07 -24.02 12.34
C LYS A 136 -1.84 -25.39 11.76
N ASP A 137 -2.89 -26.18 11.70
CA ASP A 137 -2.96 -27.37 10.86
C ASP A 137 -3.40 -26.98 9.43
N PHE A 138 -2.74 -27.58 8.45
CA PHE A 138 -2.92 -27.26 7.03
C PHE A 138 -2.56 -28.43 6.12
N PHE A 139 -3.16 -28.46 4.94
CA PHE A 139 -2.69 -29.28 3.82
C PHE A 139 -1.87 -28.43 2.86
N VAL A 140 -0.77 -28.98 2.33
CA VAL A 140 0.04 -28.33 1.28
C VAL A 140 0.42 -29.31 0.19
N ILE A 141 0.44 -28.85 -1.06
CA ILE A 141 0.95 -29.60 -2.21
C ILE A 141 1.77 -28.71 -3.13
N PHE A 142 2.91 -29.22 -3.60
CA PHE A 142 3.89 -28.46 -4.36
C PHE A 142 3.80 -28.78 -5.86
N SER A 143 3.99 -27.76 -6.71
CA SER A 143 3.90 -27.91 -8.16
C SER A 143 5.03 -28.72 -8.78
N ASN A 144 6.20 -28.71 -8.14
CA ASN A 144 7.44 -29.28 -8.66
C ASN A 144 8.24 -29.94 -7.54
N TYR A 145 9.07 -30.89 -7.92
CA TYR A 145 10.08 -31.45 -7.03
C TYR A 145 11.24 -30.46 -6.86
N PHE A 146 11.79 -30.38 -5.65
CA PHE A 146 12.95 -29.54 -5.34
C PHE A 146 13.70 -30.06 -4.12
N THR A 147 14.86 -29.47 -3.85
CA THR A 147 15.63 -29.70 -2.62
C THR A 147 15.82 -28.41 -1.83
N GLY A 148 16.11 -28.54 -0.54
CA GLY A 148 16.37 -27.42 0.37
C GLY A 148 15.12 -26.81 1.04
N ASP A 149 15.37 -25.87 1.94
CA ASP A 149 14.36 -25.38 2.89
C ASP A 149 13.75 -24.02 2.52
N SER A 150 14.07 -23.47 1.35
CA SER A 150 13.72 -22.09 1.00
C SER A 150 12.23 -21.82 0.81
N TYR A 151 11.43 -22.89 0.65
CA TYR A 151 9.98 -22.84 0.56
C TYR A 151 9.31 -22.52 1.91
N GLN A 152 9.97 -22.81 3.04
CA GLN A 152 9.33 -22.70 4.36
C GLN A 152 8.79 -21.30 4.61
N PHE A 153 9.53 -20.27 4.21
CA PHE A 153 9.10 -18.88 4.37
C PHE A 153 7.82 -18.56 3.58
N SER A 154 7.65 -19.08 2.37
CA SER A 154 6.45 -18.84 1.56
C SER A 154 5.21 -19.52 2.15
N ILE A 155 5.36 -20.74 2.67
CA ILE A 155 4.25 -21.45 3.33
C ILE A 155 3.85 -20.72 4.61
N VAL A 156 4.81 -20.31 5.44
CA VAL A 156 4.53 -19.57 6.68
C VAL A 156 3.85 -18.22 6.38
N ALA A 157 4.36 -17.45 5.42
CA ALA A 157 3.70 -16.21 4.97
C ALA A 157 2.27 -16.46 4.49
N GLY A 158 2.10 -17.54 3.73
CA GLY A 158 0.81 -18.06 3.30
C GLY A 158 -0.16 -18.25 4.45
N LEU A 159 0.24 -19.01 5.46
CA LEU A 159 -0.60 -19.38 6.60
C LEU A 159 -0.90 -18.20 7.54
N ILE A 160 0.02 -17.24 7.68
CA ILE A 160 -0.13 -16.11 8.59
C ILE A 160 -0.96 -14.97 7.97
N ALA A 161 -0.93 -14.81 6.64
CA ALA A 161 -1.67 -13.74 5.96
C ALA A 161 -3.19 -13.86 6.18
N LYS A 162 -3.82 -12.82 6.75
CA LYS A 162 -5.28 -12.75 6.89
C LYS A 162 -5.98 -12.47 5.56
N ASP A 163 -5.38 -11.64 4.71
CA ASP A 163 -5.85 -11.35 3.36
C ASP A 163 -4.91 -12.03 2.35
N LYS A 164 -5.42 -13.03 1.62
CA LYS A 164 -4.62 -13.78 0.65
C LYS A 164 -4.30 -12.97 -0.61
N ASN A 165 -5.00 -11.87 -0.88
CA ASN A 165 -4.73 -11.05 -2.06
C ASN A 165 -3.35 -10.40 -2.01
N ILE A 166 -2.82 -10.09 -0.82
CA ILE A 166 -1.47 -9.51 -0.68
C ILE A 166 -0.39 -10.45 -1.22
N LEU A 167 -0.63 -11.77 -1.22
CA LEU A 167 0.33 -12.77 -1.66
C LEU A 167 0.41 -12.90 -3.18
N LYS A 168 -0.57 -12.36 -3.93
CA LYS A 168 -0.68 -12.55 -5.39
C LYS A 168 0.55 -12.06 -6.14
N ASN A 169 1.18 -10.98 -5.69
CA ASN A 169 2.35 -10.39 -6.35
C ASN A 169 3.65 -10.66 -5.59
N LEU A 170 3.61 -11.57 -4.61
CA LEU A 170 4.76 -11.85 -3.75
C LEU A 170 5.27 -13.27 -3.95
N ALA A 171 6.58 -13.39 -3.87
CA ALA A 171 7.27 -14.65 -3.68
C ALA A 171 8.17 -14.53 -2.44
N PHE A 172 8.45 -15.63 -1.78
CA PHE A 172 9.27 -15.64 -0.58
C PHE A 172 10.37 -16.69 -0.72
N THR A 173 11.57 -16.39 -0.19
CA THR A 173 12.66 -17.37 -0.11
C THR A 173 13.33 -17.26 1.26
N GLY A 174 13.45 -18.38 1.97
CA GLY A 174 14.03 -18.38 3.30
C GLY A 174 13.74 -19.67 4.05
N LYS A 175 14.67 -20.06 4.93
CA LYS A 175 14.41 -21.11 5.93
C LYS A 175 13.81 -20.47 7.19
N VAL A 176 12.90 -21.15 7.85
CA VAL A 176 12.28 -20.66 9.08
C VAL A 176 12.79 -21.48 10.25
N SER A 177 13.32 -20.83 11.30
CA SER A 177 13.68 -21.53 12.53
C SER A 177 12.45 -21.81 13.39
N SER A 178 12.55 -22.77 14.31
CA SER A 178 11.52 -23.02 15.33
C SER A 178 11.24 -21.82 16.24
N SER A 179 12.17 -20.87 16.33
CA SER A 179 12.01 -19.61 17.06
C SER A 179 11.40 -18.47 16.24
N GLY A 180 11.03 -18.72 14.97
CA GLY A 180 10.45 -17.70 14.11
C GLY A 180 11.45 -16.74 13.47
N LYS A 181 12.73 -17.09 13.41
CA LYS A 181 13.71 -16.32 12.62
C LYS A 181 13.69 -16.77 11.17
N ILE A 182 13.79 -15.81 10.26
CA ILE A 182 13.95 -16.06 8.83
C ILE A 182 15.44 -16.07 8.52
N LEU A 183 15.94 -17.20 8.01
CA LEU A 183 17.37 -17.45 7.82
C LEU A 183 17.79 -17.24 6.35
N PRO A 184 19.00 -16.68 6.11
CA PRO A 184 19.58 -16.50 4.78
C PRO A 184 19.58 -17.77 3.93
N VAL A 185 19.46 -17.58 2.62
CA VAL A 185 19.53 -18.64 1.61
C VAL A 185 20.46 -18.22 0.47
N ASN A 186 21.01 -19.21 -0.23
CA ASN A 186 21.91 -18.95 -1.35
C ASN A 186 21.16 -18.53 -2.62
N HIS A 187 21.93 -18.00 -3.58
CA HIS A 187 21.49 -17.65 -4.95
C HIS A 187 20.33 -16.65 -5.00
N VAL A 188 20.35 -15.65 -4.12
CA VAL A 188 19.29 -14.62 -4.04
C VAL A 188 19.17 -13.85 -5.35
N ASN A 189 20.29 -13.52 -6.01
CA ASN A 189 20.28 -12.75 -7.26
C ASN A 189 19.57 -13.50 -8.39
N GLU A 190 19.83 -14.80 -8.55
CA GLU A 190 19.18 -15.66 -9.55
C GLU A 190 17.69 -15.79 -9.24
N LYS A 191 17.36 -15.97 -7.97
CA LYS A 191 15.98 -16.04 -7.48
C LYS A 191 15.20 -14.74 -7.73
N GLU A 192 15.82 -13.58 -7.51
CA GLU A 192 15.21 -12.28 -7.79
C GLU A 192 14.92 -12.09 -9.28
N LYS A 193 15.82 -12.54 -10.17
CA LYS A 193 15.63 -12.49 -11.62
C LYS A 193 14.40 -13.28 -12.06
N ILE A 194 14.27 -14.53 -11.63
CA ILE A 194 13.13 -15.37 -12.04
C ILE A 194 11.81 -14.88 -11.44
N THR A 195 11.78 -14.38 -10.21
CA THR A 195 10.55 -13.80 -9.63
C THR A 195 10.11 -12.55 -10.38
N LYS A 196 11.06 -11.67 -10.74
CA LYS A 196 10.77 -10.47 -11.52
C LYS A 196 10.27 -10.80 -12.92
N ALA A 197 10.83 -11.82 -13.58
CA ALA A 197 10.37 -12.30 -14.88
C ALA A 197 8.92 -12.84 -14.85
N ASN A 198 8.42 -13.21 -13.67
CA ASN A 198 7.06 -13.69 -13.43
C ASN A 198 6.18 -12.63 -12.70
N GLU A 199 6.56 -11.35 -12.78
CA GLU A 199 5.82 -10.22 -12.20
C GLU A 199 5.58 -10.34 -10.69
N LYS A 200 6.52 -10.95 -9.96
CA LYS A 200 6.48 -11.05 -8.49
C LYS A 200 7.67 -10.38 -7.82
N ASN A 201 7.40 -9.76 -6.68
CA ASN A 201 8.41 -9.20 -5.80
C ASN A 201 8.89 -10.27 -4.82
N LEU A 202 10.20 -10.53 -4.80
CA LEU A 202 10.81 -11.47 -3.88
C LEU A 202 11.07 -10.80 -2.53
N ILE A 203 10.51 -11.41 -1.48
CA ILE A 203 10.80 -11.10 -0.09
C ILE A 203 11.86 -12.09 0.41
N THR A 204 12.96 -11.55 0.91
CA THR A 204 14.15 -12.30 1.35
C THR A 204 14.40 -12.10 2.86
N PRO A 205 15.34 -12.84 3.46
CA PRO A 205 15.74 -12.66 4.86
C PRO A 205 16.38 -11.29 5.14
N ASP A 206 16.85 -10.57 4.11
CA ASP A 206 17.37 -9.19 4.22
C ASP A 206 16.24 -8.14 4.20
N ASP A 207 15.03 -8.55 3.82
CA ASP A 207 13.82 -7.72 3.90
C ASP A 207 13.09 -7.95 5.21
N ILE A 208 12.97 -9.22 5.62
CA ILE A 208 12.19 -9.66 6.78
C ILE A 208 13.01 -10.68 7.56
N SER A 209 13.32 -10.36 8.81
CA SER A 209 14.21 -11.18 9.65
C SER A 209 13.46 -12.05 10.67
N THR A 210 12.21 -11.69 10.98
CA THR A 210 11.40 -12.29 12.05
C THR A 210 9.93 -12.45 11.63
N LEU A 211 9.19 -13.32 12.33
CA LEU A 211 7.76 -13.48 12.13
C LEU A 211 6.97 -12.24 12.54
N GLU A 212 7.37 -11.54 13.59
CA GLU A 212 6.70 -10.33 14.05
C GLU A 212 6.76 -9.23 12.98
N GLU A 213 7.91 -9.12 12.31
CA GLU A 213 8.08 -8.23 11.16
C GLU A 213 7.22 -8.67 9.97
N LEU A 214 7.16 -9.97 9.67
CA LEU A 214 6.27 -10.52 8.64
C LEU A 214 4.80 -10.23 8.94
N GLU A 215 4.37 -10.44 10.18
CA GLU A 215 3.02 -10.17 10.65
C GLU A 215 2.65 -8.70 10.48
N PHE A 216 3.57 -7.78 10.77
CA PHE A 216 3.34 -6.36 10.51
C PHE A 216 2.97 -6.13 9.04
N TRP A 217 3.76 -6.63 8.08
CA TRP A 217 3.50 -6.37 6.67
C TRP A 217 2.26 -7.07 6.13
N LEU A 218 1.99 -8.31 6.57
CA LEU A 218 0.84 -9.08 6.08
C LEU A 218 -0.47 -8.67 6.77
N ASN A 219 -0.44 -8.26 8.04
CA ASN A 219 -1.63 -8.22 8.90
C ASN A 219 -1.89 -6.89 9.62
N SER A 220 -0.99 -5.90 9.54
CA SER A 220 -1.23 -4.61 10.19
C SER A 220 -2.52 -3.95 9.72
N SER A 221 -3.26 -3.39 10.68
CA SER A 221 -4.50 -2.68 10.42
C SER A 221 -4.29 -1.39 9.64
N GLN A 222 -3.09 -0.81 9.67
CA GLN A 222 -2.73 0.42 8.98
C GLN A 222 -1.29 0.36 8.49
N ILE A 223 -1.03 0.92 7.31
CA ILE A 223 0.30 0.94 6.69
C ILE A 223 0.69 2.39 6.39
N PRO A 224 1.80 2.90 6.96
CA PRO A 224 2.32 4.21 6.59
C PRO A 224 2.70 4.25 5.10
N VAL A 225 2.32 5.32 4.41
CA VAL A 225 2.75 5.62 3.04
C VAL A 225 3.27 7.04 2.99
N ILE A 226 4.20 7.35 2.11
CA ILE A 226 4.90 8.65 2.10
C ILE A 226 4.65 9.35 0.76
N LEU A 227 4.36 10.65 0.81
CA LEU A 227 4.41 11.53 -0.36
C LEU A 227 5.17 12.81 -0.03
N LEU A 228 6.33 12.97 -0.65
CA LEU A 228 7.18 14.15 -0.48
C LEU A 228 7.14 15.02 -1.73
N ASN A 229 6.93 16.33 -1.58
CA ASN A 229 7.17 17.29 -2.66
C ASN A 229 8.35 18.21 -2.33
N ARG A 230 9.27 18.32 -3.30
CA ARG A 230 10.47 19.16 -3.24
C ARG A 230 10.62 19.97 -4.52
N ASN A 231 11.40 21.03 -4.45
CA ASN A 231 11.84 21.81 -5.62
C ASN A 231 13.16 21.31 -6.22
N THR A 232 13.77 20.26 -5.68
CA THR A 232 15.01 19.67 -6.19
C THR A 232 15.04 18.18 -5.83
N ASP A 233 15.77 17.42 -6.63
CA ASP A 233 16.16 16.03 -6.38
C ASP A 233 17.23 15.87 -5.30
N ASN A 234 17.93 16.96 -4.96
CA ASN A 234 18.96 16.94 -3.94
C ASN A 234 18.40 16.44 -2.59
N ASN A 235 19.09 15.46 -2.00
CA ASN A 235 18.80 14.90 -0.67
C ASN A 235 17.40 14.27 -0.52
N ILE A 236 16.76 13.82 -1.60
CA ILE A 236 15.48 13.08 -1.50
C ILE A 236 15.64 11.81 -0.66
N LYS A 237 16.71 11.03 -0.90
CA LYS A 237 16.97 9.79 -0.15
C LYS A 237 17.16 10.05 1.35
N GLU A 238 17.89 11.10 1.70
CA GLU A 238 18.05 11.53 3.09
C GLU A 238 16.71 11.96 3.69
N SER A 239 15.92 12.71 2.95
CA SER A 239 14.58 13.14 3.38
C SER A 239 13.66 11.96 3.65
N LEU A 240 13.63 10.98 2.74
CA LEU A 240 12.87 9.75 2.90
C LEU A 240 13.36 8.95 4.11
N HIS A 241 14.68 8.89 4.34
CA HIS A 241 15.26 8.22 5.51
C HIS A 241 14.88 8.90 6.84
N GLN A 242 14.85 10.23 6.89
CA GLN A 242 14.37 10.97 8.06
C GLN A 242 12.89 10.67 8.35
N ILE A 243 12.05 10.62 7.31
CA ILE A 243 10.63 10.28 7.45
C ILE A 243 10.45 8.82 7.88
N GLU A 244 11.22 7.88 7.33
CA GLU A 244 11.22 6.48 7.77
C GLU A 244 11.58 6.38 9.26
N THR A 245 12.61 7.10 9.70
CA THR A 245 13.03 7.15 11.11
C THR A 245 11.94 7.69 12.01
N LEU A 246 11.24 8.75 11.57
CA LEU A 246 10.09 9.31 12.28
C LEU A 246 8.94 8.29 12.39
N ILE A 247 8.62 7.58 11.31
CA ILE A 247 7.55 6.56 11.30
C ILE A 247 7.91 5.39 12.22
N LYS A 248 9.18 4.97 12.25
CA LYS A 248 9.67 3.87 13.09
C LYS A 248 9.48 4.08 14.59
N GLN A 249 9.31 5.33 15.04
CA GLN A 249 9.00 5.63 16.44
C GLN A 249 7.66 5.02 16.87
N ASP A 250 6.67 4.96 15.97
CA ASP A 250 5.36 4.35 16.22
C ASP A 250 5.18 3.00 15.53
N CYS A 251 5.95 2.73 14.47
CA CYS A 251 5.86 1.52 13.65
C CYS A 251 7.27 0.90 13.45
N PRO A 252 7.82 0.20 14.47
CA PRO A 252 9.23 -0.23 14.47
C PRO A 252 9.67 -1.06 13.26
N TYR A 253 8.76 -1.84 12.68
CA TYR A 253 9.00 -2.72 11.52
C TYR A 253 8.83 -2.04 10.17
N PHE A 254 8.42 -0.76 10.14
CA PHE A 254 8.24 -0.04 8.89
C PHE A 254 9.59 0.23 8.23
N THR A 255 9.71 -0.03 6.93
CA THR A 255 10.83 0.39 6.08
C THR A 255 10.28 0.77 4.71
N ILE A 256 10.91 1.74 4.06
CA ILE A 256 10.51 2.15 2.71
C ILE A 256 10.76 1.02 1.70
N LYS A 257 11.87 0.29 1.87
CA LYS A 257 12.22 -0.90 1.07
C LYS A 257 11.09 -1.92 1.05
N ASN A 258 10.54 -2.25 2.22
CA ASN A 258 9.47 -3.24 2.32
C ASN A 258 8.13 -2.68 1.86
N LEU A 259 7.84 -1.39 2.08
CA LEU A 259 6.66 -0.74 1.51
C LEU A 259 6.62 -0.89 -0.01
N ILE A 260 7.76 -0.62 -0.67
CA ILE A 260 7.94 -0.76 -2.12
C ILE A 260 7.70 -2.22 -2.56
N LYS A 261 8.35 -3.19 -1.91
CA LYS A 261 8.24 -4.61 -2.27
C LYS A 261 6.83 -5.19 -2.05
N PHE A 262 6.24 -4.97 -0.88
CA PHE A 262 4.94 -5.56 -0.53
C PHE A 262 3.77 -5.00 -1.34
N TYR A 263 3.85 -3.73 -1.75
CA TYR A 263 2.75 -3.05 -2.43
C TYR A 263 3.05 -2.71 -3.90
N ASN A 264 4.13 -3.25 -4.46
CA ASN A 264 4.54 -3.05 -5.85
C ASN A 264 4.61 -1.56 -6.24
N LEU A 265 5.17 -0.75 -5.34
CA LEU A 265 5.44 0.65 -5.60
C LEU A 265 6.85 0.81 -6.17
N SER A 266 7.16 2.00 -6.65
CA SER A 266 8.52 2.46 -6.97
C SER A 266 8.96 3.57 -6.01
N GLU A 267 10.26 3.85 -5.93
CA GLU A 267 10.77 4.98 -5.13
C GLU A 267 10.18 6.31 -5.63
N GLU A 268 9.97 6.45 -6.94
CA GLU A 268 9.36 7.60 -7.61
C GLU A 268 7.86 7.77 -7.30
N ASP A 269 7.22 6.76 -6.71
CA ASP A 269 5.85 6.88 -6.23
C ASP A 269 5.77 7.65 -4.89
N LEU A 270 6.90 7.80 -4.19
CA LEU A 270 6.97 8.40 -2.86
C LEU A 270 7.28 9.90 -2.88
N TYR A 271 7.60 10.45 -4.05
CA TYR A 271 7.93 11.87 -4.16
C TYR A 271 7.57 12.49 -5.52
N ILE A 272 7.45 13.81 -5.53
CA ILE A 272 7.23 14.63 -6.73
C ILE A 272 8.18 15.83 -6.68
N ILE A 273 8.91 16.06 -7.77
CA ILE A 273 9.81 17.20 -7.90
C ILE A 273 9.15 18.29 -8.74
N THR A 274 9.02 19.49 -8.18
CA THR A 274 8.48 20.69 -8.84
C THR A 274 9.47 21.84 -8.72
N PRO A 275 10.50 21.93 -9.60
CA PRO A 275 11.59 22.90 -9.44
C PRO A 275 11.16 24.36 -9.42
N SER A 276 10.18 24.66 -10.27
CA SER A 276 9.46 25.92 -10.30
C SER A 276 8.01 25.63 -10.61
N ILE A 277 7.11 26.48 -10.12
CA ILE A 277 5.68 26.39 -10.39
C ILE A 277 5.23 27.77 -10.90
N ASP A 278 4.76 27.84 -12.14
CA ASP A 278 4.07 29.02 -12.63
C ASP A 278 2.59 28.99 -12.21
N PHE A 279 2.28 29.69 -11.10
CA PHE A 279 0.91 29.79 -10.60
C PHE A 279 -0.05 30.59 -11.51
N SER A 280 0.45 31.23 -12.57
CA SER A 280 -0.36 31.86 -13.62
C SER A 280 -0.71 30.92 -14.77
N ASN A 281 0.02 29.80 -14.90
CA ASN A 281 -0.16 28.84 -15.99
C ASN A 281 -1.11 27.70 -15.57
N ARG A 282 -2.33 27.75 -16.11
CA ARG A 282 -3.36 26.74 -15.80
C ARG A 282 -2.95 25.32 -16.22
N GLU A 283 -2.37 25.15 -17.39
CA GLU A 283 -2.05 23.81 -17.93
C GLU A 283 -0.93 23.14 -17.12
N GLU A 284 0.09 23.92 -16.75
CA GLU A 284 1.16 23.45 -15.87
C GLU A 284 0.62 23.00 -14.51
N LEU A 285 -0.23 23.82 -13.87
CA LEU A 285 -0.85 23.47 -12.60
C LEU A 285 -1.70 22.21 -12.69
N LEU A 286 -2.51 22.06 -13.74
CA LEU A 286 -3.30 20.84 -13.95
C LEU A 286 -2.41 19.61 -14.14
N ASN A 287 -1.30 19.74 -14.87
CA ASN A 287 -0.34 18.64 -15.04
C ASN A 287 0.32 18.25 -13.71
N ILE A 288 0.70 19.23 -12.88
CA ILE A 288 1.22 18.97 -11.54
C ILE A 288 0.17 18.27 -10.67
N LEU A 289 -1.06 18.79 -10.63
CA LEU A 289 -2.15 18.19 -9.85
C LEU A 289 -2.49 16.77 -10.32
N LYS A 290 -2.40 16.49 -11.62
CA LYS A 290 -2.55 15.14 -12.18
C LYS A 290 -1.45 14.19 -11.68
N GLN A 291 -0.20 14.64 -11.62
CA GLN A 291 0.88 13.84 -11.02
C GLN A 291 0.61 13.52 -9.55
N PHE A 292 0.12 14.50 -8.77
CA PHE A 292 -0.32 14.23 -7.40
C PHE A 292 -1.47 13.22 -7.35
N GLU A 293 -2.48 13.36 -8.20
CA GLU A 293 -3.62 12.44 -8.27
C GLU A 293 -3.16 11.01 -8.54
N GLU A 294 -2.32 10.79 -9.56
CA GLU A 294 -1.80 9.46 -9.93
C GLU A 294 -0.98 8.83 -8.80
N ARG A 295 -0.19 9.63 -8.06
CA ARG A 295 0.59 9.15 -6.92
C ARG A 295 -0.31 8.83 -5.72
N LEU A 296 -1.26 9.70 -5.41
CA LEU A 296 -2.21 9.48 -4.33
C LEU A 296 -3.08 8.24 -4.57
N GLU A 297 -3.49 7.98 -5.82
CA GLU A 297 -4.24 6.76 -6.19
C GLU A 297 -3.44 5.49 -5.84
N LYS A 298 -2.16 5.42 -6.21
CA LYS A 298 -1.28 4.30 -5.86
C LYS A 298 -1.10 4.17 -4.36
N LEU A 299 -0.80 5.27 -3.66
CA LEU A 299 -0.56 5.26 -2.21
C LEU A 299 -1.83 4.95 -1.40
N PHE A 300 -3.01 5.33 -1.87
CA PHE A 300 -4.28 4.96 -1.25
C PHE A 300 -4.80 3.57 -1.66
N SER A 301 -4.22 2.95 -2.70
CA SER A 301 -4.44 1.52 -3.00
C SER A 301 -3.78 0.59 -1.97
N VAL A 302 -2.75 1.08 -1.26
CA VAL A 302 -2.16 0.38 -0.12
C VAL A 302 -3.22 0.20 0.97
N ARG A 303 -3.35 -1.03 1.46
CA ARG A 303 -4.38 -1.41 2.44
C ARG A 303 -4.36 -0.51 3.67
N ASN A 304 -5.49 0.14 3.96
CA ASN A 304 -5.71 0.99 5.13
C ASN A 304 -4.58 2.01 5.36
N SER A 305 -4.12 2.66 4.29
CA SER A 305 -2.95 3.51 4.37
C SER A 305 -3.13 4.76 5.24
N ILE A 306 -2.03 5.20 5.84
CA ILE A 306 -1.89 6.51 6.50
C ILE A 306 -0.87 7.30 5.70
N LEU A 307 -1.30 8.39 5.07
CA LEU A 307 -0.44 9.21 4.23
C LEU A 307 0.38 10.19 5.07
N TYR A 308 1.69 10.00 5.10
CA TYR A 308 2.68 10.95 5.59
C TYR A 308 3.06 11.90 4.45
N ILE A 309 2.66 13.16 4.53
CA ILE A 309 2.82 14.13 3.42
C ILE A 309 3.58 15.37 3.83
N SER A 310 4.52 15.80 3.00
CA SER A 310 5.21 17.09 3.12
C SER A 310 5.25 17.78 1.77
N LEU A 311 4.93 19.07 1.73
CA LEU A 311 4.93 19.89 0.51
C LEU A 311 5.82 21.12 0.66
N SER A 312 6.25 21.68 -0.47
CA SER A 312 7.21 22.79 -0.50
C SER A 312 6.58 24.19 -0.55
N VAL A 313 5.34 24.33 -1.06
CA VAL A 313 4.69 25.62 -1.29
C VAL A 313 3.26 25.62 -0.77
N ALA A 314 2.85 26.68 -0.06
CA ALA A 314 1.54 26.78 0.57
C ALA A 314 0.39 26.74 -0.46
N SER A 315 0.51 27.45 -1.58
CA SER A 315 -0.51 27.46 -2.63
C SER A 315 -0.75 26.10 -3.27
N LEU A 316 0.33 25.38 -3.57
CA LEU A 316 0.24 23.98 -3.99
C LEU A 316 -0.37 23.12 -2.89
N GLY A 317 0.01 23.36 -1.62
CA GLY A 317 -0.55 22.68 -0.48
C GLY A 317 -2.06 22.78 -0.38
N PHE A 318 -2.63 23.96 -0.59
CA PHE A 318 -4.08 24.14 -0.58
C PHE A 318 -4.77 23.32 -1.68
N LEU A 319 -4.22 23.36 -2.92
CA LEU A 319 -4.77 22.63 -4.05
C LEU A 319 -4.67 21.11 -3.85
N VAL A 320 -3.52 20.60 -3.42
CA VAL A 320 -3.30 19.18 -3.12
C VAL A 320 -4.15 18.74 -1.93
N GLY A 321 -4.28 19.56 -0.90
CA GLY A 321 -5.18 19.32 0.22
C GLY A 321 -6.62 19.13 -0.25
N SER A 322 -7.07 19.95 -1.20
CA SER A 322 -8.41 19.85 -1.79
C SER A 322 -8.61 18.53 -2.58
N LEU A 323 -7.57 18.01 -3.24
CA LEU A 323 -7.58 16.68 -3.85
C LEU A 323 -7.73 15.57 -2.80
N ILE A 324 -7.02 15.68 -1.67
CA ILE A 324 -7.00 14.65 -0.61
C ILE A 324 -8.34 14.61 0.14
N GLY A 325 -8.84 15.78 0.55
CA GLY A 325 -10.05 15.92 1.35
C GLY A 325 -9.97 15.37 2.78
N ALA A 326 -10.94 15.74 3.63
CA ALA A 326 -10.97 15.36 5.06
C ALA A 326 -11.55 13.96 5.36
N ARG A 327 -11.38 12.99 4.45
CA ARG A 327 -11.80 11.59 4.67
C ARG A 327 -10.63 10.61 4.79
N LYS A 328 -9.45 11.00 4.30
CA LYS A 328 -8.26 10.15 4.27
C LYS A 328 -7.43 10.35 5.52
N LYS A 329 -6.82 9.27 6.00
CA LYS A 329 -5.91 9.31 7.16
C LYS A 329 -4.58 9.92 6.72
N VAL A 330 -4.22 11.03 7.33
CA VAL A 330 -3.06 11.83 6.91
C VAL A 330 -2.29 12.29 8.14
N VAL A 331 -0.96 12.27 8.04
CA VAL A 331 -0.02 12.96 8.92
C VAL A 331 0.71 13.99 8.07
N ILE A 332 0.46 15.26 8.33
CA ILE A 332 1.12 16.36 7.61
C ILE A 332 2.41 16.69 8.34
N LEU A 333 3.51 16.64 7.58
CA LEU A 333 4.85 16.86 8.08
C LEU A 333 5.31 18.30 7.82
N HIS A 334 6.19 18.78 8.70
CA HIS A 334 6.91 20.04 8.55
C HIS A 334 8.40 19.80 8.68
N TYR A 335 9.19 20.41 7.80
CA TYR A 335 10.65 20.32 7.83
C TYR A 335 11.23 21.58 8.49
N GLN A 336 11.92 21.39 9.62
CA GLN A 336 12.63 22.44 10.36
C GLN A 336 13.98 21.91 10.83
N GLY A 337 14.89 21.67 9.89
CA GLY A 337 16.15 20.94 10.12
C GLY A 337 15.98 19.42 10.12
N GLU A 338 14.86 18.94 10.64
CA GLU A 338 14.38 17.56 10.57
C GLU A 338 12.87 17.54 10.29
N TYR A 339 12.35 16.39 9.84
CA TYR A 339 10.90 16.22 9.69
C TYR A 339 10.22 15.99 11.03
N ARG A 340 9.13 16.73 11.26
CA ARG A 340 8.27 16.60 12.44
C ARG A 340 6.81 16.48 12.02
N LYS A 341 6.01 15.79 12.83
CA LYS A 341 4.55 15.74 12.66
C LYS A 341 3.97 17.10 13.06
N ALA A 342 3.43 17.83 12.09
CA ALA A 342 2.82 19.13 12.33
C ALA A 342 1.32 19.00 12.59
N ILE A 343 0.64 18.14 11.83
CA ILE A 343 -0.78 17.84 12.02
C ILE A 343 -0.97 16.34 11.88
N ASP A 344 -1.46 15.67 12.93
CA ASP A 344 -1.77 14.23 12.92
C ASP A 344 -3.28 14.01 12.87
N MET A 345 -3.78 13.53 11.74
CA MET A 345 -5.17 13.14 11.50
C MET A 345 -5.27 11.64 11.17
N SER A 346 -4.33 10.83 11.63
CA SER A 346 -4.29 9.38 11.39
C SER A 346 -5.44 8.63 12.09
N LYS A 347 -5.89 9.15 13.24
CA LYS A 347 -6.98 8.60 14.06
C LYS A 347 -8.35 9.11 13.59
N ASP A 348 -8.47 10.42 13.39
CA ASP A 348 -9.70 11.06 12.93
C ASP A 348 -9.42 12.14 11.87
N PRO A 349 -9.60 11.82 10.57
CA PRO A 349 -9.51 12.77 9.47
C PRO A 349 -10.49 13.94 9.54
N ARG A 350 -11.64 13.76 10.21
CA ARG A 350 -12.73 14.74 10.19
C ARG A 350 -12.58 15.79 11.28
N VAL A 351 -11.68 15.61 12.24
CA VAL A 351 -11.41 16.56 13.33
C VAL A 351 -11.17 17.99 12.82
N ILE A 352 -10.57 18.13 11.64
CA ILE A 352 -10.29 19.44 11.04
C ILE A 352 -11.56 20.20 10.60
N LYS A 353 -12.67 19.48 10.39
CA LYS A 353 -13.97 20.05 10.00
C LYS A 353 -14.92 20.28 11.18
N GLU A 354 -14.47 20.00 12.40
CA GLU A 354 -15.28 20.25 13.58
C GLU A 354 -15.28 21.74 13.91
N ASN A 355 -16.46 22.36 13.90
CA ASN A 355 -16.62 23.76 14.25
C ASN A 355 -16.12 24.02 15.68
N VAL A 356 -15.32 25.06 15.84
CA VAL A 356 -14.97 25.60 17.16
C VAL A 356 -16.06 26.56 17.64
N LYS A 357 -16.22 26.70 18.96
CA LYS A 357 -17.16 27.67 19.54
C LYS A 357 -16.60 29.09 19.60
N GLU A 358 -15.29 29.19 19.87
CA GLU A 358 -14.57 30.45 20.04
C GLU A 358 -13.20 30.33 19.36
N TYR A 359 -12.66 31.47 18.95
CA TYR A 359 -11.32 31.57 18.37
C TYR A 359 -10.33 31.88 19.49
N SER A 360 -9.48 30.90 19.80
CA SER A 360 -8.46 30.98 20.84
C SER A 360 -7.11 31.48 20.32
N ILE A 361 -6.83 31.29 19.03
CA ILE A 361 -5.52 31.59 18.43
C ILE A 361 -5.63 32.61 17.30
N ILE A 362 -6.66 32.49 16.45
CA ILE A 362 -6.88 33.44 15.36
C ILE A 362 -7.65 34.66 15.84
N GLN A 363 -7.34 35.81 15.24
CA GLN A 363 -7.96 37.10 15.53
C GLN A 363 -8.52 37.68 14.23
N PRO A 364 -9.77 37.35 13.87
CA PRO A 364 -10.41 37.91 12.70
C PRO A 364 -10.84 39.36 12.96
N GLU A 365 -10.52 40.26 12.03
CA GLU A 365 -11.08 41.61 12.00
C GLU A 365 -12.57 41.58 11.65
N SER A 366 -13.33 42.55 12.18
CA SER A 366 -14.76 42.69 11.86
C SER A 366 -14.95 43.03 10.39
N CYS A 367 -15.75 42.22 9.69
CA CYS A 367 -16.10 42.41 8.29
C CYS A 367 -17.51 41.86 7.99
N ASN A 368 -18.04 42.17 6.81
CA ASN A 368 -19.38 41.73 6.40
C ASN A 368 -19.29 40.38 5.68
N THR A 369 -19.68 39.30 6.35
CA THR A 369 -19.60 37.92 5.83
C THR A 369 -20.75 37.54 4.90
N ASP A 370 -21.72 38.44 4.69
CA ASP A 370 -22.88 38.23 3.80
C ASP A 370 -22.63 38.72 2.36
N GLN A 371 -21.42 39.17 2.03
CA GLN A 371 -21.02 39.70 0.71
C GLN A 371 -19.74 39.04 0.21
N GLU A 372 -19.47 39.16 -1.09
CA GLU A 372 -18.17 38.84 -1.70
C GLU A 372 -17.04 39.56 -0.96
N ILE A 373 -16.02 38.80 -0.56
CA ILE A 373 -15.04 39.23 0.44
C ILE A 373 -13.61 38.89 0.07
N ALA A 374 -12.69 39.80 0.36
CA ALA A 374 -11.27 39.52 0.35
C ALA A 374 -10.83 39.09 1.75
N LEU A 375 -10.40 37.84 1.87
CA LEU A 375 -9.90 37.28 3.13
C LEU A 375 -8.38 37.21 3.08
N ILE A 376 -7.72 37.91 4.01
CA ILE A 376 -6.26 37.97 4.11
C ILE A 376 -5.82 37.20 5.36
N LEU A 377 -5.15 36.06 5.17
CA LEU A 377 -4.59 35.27 6.26
C LEU A 377 -3.15 35.70 6.53
N ASN A 378 -2.91 36.36 7.66
CA ASN A 378 -1.60 36.82 8.12
C ASN A 378 -1.11 35.97 9.31
N ILE A 379 -0.55 34.80 9.02
CA ILE A 379 -0.25 33.76 10.02
C ILE A 379 1.24 33.45 10.07
N ALA A 380 1.93 33.46 8.93
CA ALA A 380 3.37 33.26 8.84
C ALA A 380 4.14 34.57 9.03
N SER A 381 5.48 34.48 9.03
CA SER A 381 6.38 35.60 9.34
C SER A 381 6.33 36.76 8.32
N HIS A 382 5.93 36.50 7.07
CA HIS A 382 5.80 37.55 6.05
C HIS A 382 4.40 38.16 6.11
N ASN A 383 4.30 39.48 6.30
CA ASN A 383 3.02 40.17 6.36
C ASN A 383 2.44 40.40 4.95
N PRO A 384 1.29 39.78 4.59
CA PRO A 384 0.69 39.91 3.27
C PRO A 384 -0.22 41.14 3.11
N VAL A 385 -0.55 41.83 4.20
CA VAL A 385 -1.72 42.73 4.30
C VAL A 385 -1.64 43.90 3.31
N ASN A 386 -0.53 44.63 3.30
CA ASN A 386 -0.40 45.82 2.46
C ASN A 386 -0.45 45.45 0.97
N SER A 387 0.36 44.47 0.55
CA SER A 387 0.40 44.02 -0.84
C SER A 387 -0.95 43.44 -1.30
N ALA A 388 -1.66 42.73 -0.42
CA ALA A 388 -2.99 42.20 -0.73
C ALA A 388 -4.00 43.32 -0.90
N LYS A 389 -4.05 44.29 0.04
CA LYS A 389 -4.93 45.46 -0.05
C LYS A 389 -4.69 46.26 -1.34
N SER A 390 -3.43 46.55 -1.67
CA SER A 390 -3.09 47.23 -2.92
C SER A 390 -3.52 46.45 -4.17
N TYR A 391 -3.41 45.12 -4.15
CA TYR A 391 -3.89 44.29 -5.25
C TYR A 391 -5.41 44.34 -5.36
N ILE A 392 -6.14 44.24 -4.25
CA ILE A 392 -7.61 44.28 -4.19
C ILE A 392 -8.12 45.61 -4.73
N GLU A 393 -7.59 46.74 -4.25
CA GLU A 393 -7.99 48.08 -4.70
C GLU A 393 -7.82 48.26 -6.21
N LYS A 394 -6.72 47.72 -6.77
CA LYS A 394 -6.39 47.87 -8.19
C LYS A 394 -7.15 46.91 -9.10
N ASN A 395 -7.33 45.66 -8.70
CA ASN A 395 -7.77 44.57 -9.58
C ASN A 395 -9.16 44.02 -9.23
N LEU A 396 -9.67 44.29 -8.03
CA LEU A 396 -10.95 43.81 -7.50
C LEU A 396 -11.79 44.96 -6.90
N PRO A 397 -11.99 46.09 -7.61
CA PRO A 397 -12.66 47.28 -7.05
C PRO A 397 -14.13 47.03 -6.67
N HIS A 398 -14.72 45.92 -7.12
CA HIS A 398 -16.08 45.51 -6.75
C HIS A 398 -16.16 44.83 -5.37
N VAL A 399 -15.04 44.33 -4.84
CA VAL A 399 -14.97 43.66 -3.52
C VAL A 399 -14.86 44.71 -2.42
N LYS A 400 -15.98 44.97 -1.74
CA LYS A 400 -16.07 46.05 -0.72
C LYS A 400 -15.79 45.59 0.70
N SER A 401 -15.81 44.29 0.97
CA SER A 401 -15.50 43.73 2.29
C SER A 401 -14.11 43.10 2.29
N THR A 402 -13.28 43.46 3.26
CA THR A 402 -11.96 42.86 3.47
C THR A 402 -11.84 42.49 4.95
N CYS A 403 -11.40 41.28 5.26
CA CYS A 403 -11.01 40.90 6.62
C CYS A 403 -9.57 40.42 6.63
N VAL A 404 -8.84 40.83 7.66
CA VAL A 404 -7.55 40.24 7.98
C VAL A 404 -7.77 39.27 9.15
N ILE A 405 -7.15 38.09 9.07
CA ILE A 405 -7.03 37.17 10.19
C ILE A 405 -5.57 37.13 10.60
N ASN A 406 -5.30 37.53 11.84
CA ASN A 406 -3.98 37.42 12.46
C ASN A 406 -3.92 36.20 13.41
N THR A 407 -2.72 35.84 13.85
CA THR A 407 -2.55 34.95 15.02
C THR A 407 -1.99 35.72 16.20
N ILE A 408 -2.28 35.23 17.42
CA ILE A 408 -1.65 35.75 18.65
C ILE A 408 -0.13 35.56 18.70
N TYR A 409 0.44 34.71 17.83
CA TYR A 409 1.87 34.36 17.83
C TYR A 409 2.73 35.21 16.88
N GLY A 410 2.13 36.07 16.04
CA GLY A 410 2.88 37.00 15.17
C GLY A 410 3.88 36.36 14.20
N GLY A 411 3.71 35.07 13.86
CA GLY A 411 4.54 34.33 12.90
C GLY A 411 5.37 33.18 13.47
N ASN A 412 5.62 33.14 14.78
CA ASN A 412 6.36 32.05 15.44
C ASN A 412 5.40 31.07 16.13
N ILE A 413 4.68 30.29 15.33
CA ILE A 413 3.59 29.43 15.80
C ILE A 413 4.16 28.08 16.25
N PRO A 414 3.84 27.60 17.46
CA PRO A 414 4.17 26.24 17.90
C PRO A 414 3.50 25.16 17.03
N LEU A 415 4.18 24.04 16.77
CA LEU A 415 3.66 22.99 15.88
C LEU A 415 2.35 22.38 16.37
N GLU A 416 2.22 22.21 17.68
CA GLU A 416 1.03 21.68 18.35
C GLU A 416 -0.24 22.50 18.07
N GLU A 417 -0.09 23.78 17.74
CA GLU A 417 -1.20 24.69 17.47
C GLU A 417 -1.69 24.65 16.03
N PHE A 418 -0.96 23.98 15.12
CA PHE A 418 -1.29 24.02 13.69
C PHE A 418 -2.67 23.42 13.40
N LEU A 419 -3.04 22.32 14.07
CA LEU A 419 -4.37 21.73 13.91
C LEU A 419 -5.47 22.67 14.44
N THR A 420 -5.26 23.29 15.59
CA THR A 420 -6.21 24.25 16.18
C THR A 420 -6.44 25.42 15.24
N ILE A 421 -5.37 26.03 14.72
CA ILE A 421 -5.45 27.14 13.75
C ILE A 421 -6.24 26.71 12.52
N SER A 422 -5.94 25.54 11.95
CA SER A 422 -6.68 25.05 10.77
C SER A 422 -8.17 24.87 11.03
N ARG A 423 -8.56 24.40 12.22
CA ARG A 423 -9.97 24.26 12.62
C ARG A 423 -10.66 25.61 12.81
N GLU A 424 -9.98 26.56 13.45
CA GLU A 424 -10.49 27.91 13.65
C GLU A 424 -10.69 28.62 12.30
N LEU A 425 -9.71 28.52 11.40
CA LEU A 425 -9.79 29.05 10.04
C LEU A 425 -10.92 28.41 9.24
N TYR A 426 -11.04 27.07 9.28
CA TYR A 426 -12.15 26.37 8.63
C TYR A 426 -13.49 26.86 9.15
N THR A 427 -13.64 26.97 10.48
CA THR A 427 -14.88 27.44 11.12
C THR A 427 -15.23 28.86 10.66
N TYR A 428 -14.26 29.78 10.67
CA TYR A 428 -14.47 31.14 10.21
C TYR A 428 -14.81 31.22 8.72
N ILE A 429 -14.06 30.53 7.85
CA ILE A 429 -14.34 30.48 6.41
C ILE A 429 -15.75 29.92 6.15
N ASN A 430 -16.22 29.00 6.99
CA ASN A 430 -17.53 28.42 6.83
C ASN A 430 -18.68 29.41 7.13
N THR A 431 -18.45 30.44 7.95
CA THR A 431 -19.46 31.48 8.24
C THR A 431 -19.69 32.44 7.06
N ILE A 432 -18.72 32.54 6.15
CA ILE A 432 -18.81 33.40 4.96
C ILE A 432 -19.80 32.77 3.97
N LYS A 433 -20.84 33.53 3.59
CA LYS A 433 -21.94 33.03 2.76
C LYS A 433 -21.67 33.13 1.26
N ASP A 434 -20.89 34.11 0.86
CA ASP A 434 -20.64 34.45 -0.54
C ASP A 434 -19.20 34.06 -0.96
N LYS A 435 -18.79 34.48 -2.16
CA LYS A 435 -17.48 34.21 -2.74
C LYS A 435 -16.32 34.81 -1.95
N ILE A 436 -15.23 34.05 -1.86
CA ILE A 436 -14.01 34.41 -1.13
C ILE A 436 -12.84 34.61 -2.10
N HIS A 437 -12.17 35.75 -2.00
CA HIS A 437 -10.85 35.98 -2.59
C HIS A 437 -9.79 35.78 -1.49
N LEU A 438 -9.11 34.64 -1.53
CA LEU A 438 -8.20 34.23 -0.47
C LEU A 438 -6.76 34.63 -0.78
N PHE A 439 -6.25 35.57 0.01
CA PHE A 439 -4.86 35.99 0.06
C PHE A 439 -4.24 35.45 1.35
N TYR A 440 -3.02 34.93 1.30
CA TYR A 440 -2.50 34.23 2.47
C TYR A 440 -0.98 34.24 2.54
N SER A 441 -0.51 34.36 3.77
CA SER A 441 0.83 34.02 4.23
C SER A 441 0.65 33.09 5.41
N ILE A 442 0.68 31.78 5.16
CA ILE A 442 0.44 30.73 6.16
C ILE A 442 1.47 29.60 5.99
N PRO A 443 1.84 28.88 7.06
CA PRO A 443 2.64 27.66 6.97
C PRO A 443 2.03 26.61 6.02
N VAL A 444 2.87 25.91 5.26
CA VAL A 444 2.42 24.88 4.29
C VAL A 444 1.52 23.81 4.93
N PRO A 445 1.80 23.27 6.14
CA PRO A 445 0.92 22.29 6.76
C PRO A 445 -0.50 22.82 7.03
N ILE A 446 -0.61 24.07 7.50
CA ILE A 446 -1.90 24.74 7.72
C ILE A 446 -2.63 24.88 6.38
N SER A 447 -1.94 25.36 5.33
CA SER A 447 -2.50 25.48 3.98
C SER A 447 -3.05 24.16 3.42
N LEU A 448 -2.27 23.09 3.54
CA LEU A 448 -2.64 21.74 3.09
C LEU A 448 -3.90 21.26 3.82
N SER A 449 -3.87 21.35 5.14
CA SER A 449 -4.98 20.91 5.99
C SER A 449 -6.26 21.73 5.76
N LEU A 450 -6.13 23.04 5.51
CA LEU A 450 -7.26 23.91 5.19
C LEU A 450 -7.88 23.55 3.82
N GLY A 451 -7.03 23.27 2.82
CA GLY A 451 -7.46 22.71 1.55
C GLY A 451 -8.24 21.40 1.72
N MET A 452 -7.78 20.49 2.59
CA MET A 452 -8.50 19.25 2.90
C MET A 452 -9.88 19.49 3.51
N ALA A 453 -9.99 20.48 4.41
CA ALA A 453 -11.23 20.79 5.12
C ALA A 453 -12.29 21.43 4.19
N ILE A 454 -11.85 22.38 3.36
CA ILE A 454 -12.70 23.15 2.44
C ILE A 454 -13.09 22.33 1.21
N ALA A 455 -12.14 21.58 0.64
CA ALA A 455 -12.31 20.84 -0.61
C ALA A 455 -13.01 21.70 -1.69
N HIS A 456 -14.20 21.29 -2.15
CA HIS A 456 -14.99 21.98 -3.18
C HIS A 456 -16.30 22.59 -2.63
N PHE A 457 -16.40 22.79 -1.31
CA PHE A 457 -17.66 23.21 -0.67
C PHE A 457 -17.90 24.73 -0.67
N LYS A 458 -16.90 25.54 -1.02
CA LYS A 458 -16.96 27.01 -1.03
C LYS A 458 -16.42 27.57 -2.35
N ASP A 459 -17.00 28.67 -2.83
CA ASP A 459 -16.45 29.42 -3.95
C ASP A 459 -15.26 30.26 -3.46
N ILE A 460 -14.06 29.71 -3.60
CA ILE A 460 -12.81 30.36 -3.21
C ILE A 460 -11.91 30.53 -4.43
N THR A 461 -11.51 31.78 -4.68
CA THR A 461 -10.43 32.12 -5.60
C THR A 461 -9.14 32.30 -4.81
N LEU A 462 -8.11 31.53 -5.15
CA LEU A 462 -6.80 31.61 -4.50
C LEU A 462 -5.90 32.63 -5.19
N TYR A 463 -5.14 33.38 -4.39
CA TYR A 463 -4.14 34.33 -4.87
C TYR A 463 -2.76 33.96 -4.34
N HIS A 464 -1.82 33.71 -5.25
CA HIS A 464 -0.42 33.41 -4.94
C HIS A 464 0.41 34.70 -4.92
N TYR A 465 1.25 34.88 -3.90
CA TYR A 465 2.18 36.01 -3.88
C TYR A 465 3.41 35.72 -4.73
N ASP A 466 3.58 36.46 -5.82
CA ASP A 466 4.75 36.41 -6.67
C ASP A 466 5.82 37.35 -6.13
N SER A 467 6.85 36.76 -5.51
CA SER A 467 7.97 37.50 -4.95
C SER A 467 8.82 38.23 -6.00
N LYS A 468 8.80 37.80 -7.27
CA LYS A 468 9.58 38.44 -8.34
C LYS A 468 8.96 39.78 -8.75
N ASN A 469 7.64 39.78 -8.92
CA ASN A 469 6.89 40.98 -9.31
C ASN A 469 6.29 41.75 -8.11
N THR A 470 6.53 41.27 -6.88
CA THR A 470 6.05 41.88 -5.62
C THR A 470 4.53 42.12 -5.59
N THR A 471 3.78 41.21 -6.20
CA THR A 471 2.31 41.34 -6.38
C THR A 471 1.65 39.97 -6.26
N TYR A 472 0.32 39.95 -6.28
CA TYR A 472 -0.44 38.70 -6.31
C TYR A 472 -0.78 38.29 -7.74
N ILE A 473 -0.88 36.99 -7.93
CA ILE A 473 -1.37 36.34 -9.14
C ILE A 473 -2.58 35.51 -8.76
N LYS A 474 -3.68 35.68 -9.50
CA LYS A 474 -4.84 34.81 -9.39
C LYS A 474 -4.47 33.41 -9.90
N ILE A 475 -4.65 32.39 -9.07
CA ILE A 475 -4.45 31.01 -9.49
C ILE A 475 -5.64 30.63 -10.41
N PRO A 476 -5.42 30.25 -11.68
CA PRO A 476 -6.48 30.00 -12.66
C PRO A 476 -7.08 28.58 -12.52
N ILE A 477 -7.27 28.11 -11.29
CA ILE A 477 -7.83 26.80 -10.96
C ILE A 477 -9.11 27.01 -10.15
N ASN A 478 -10.21 26.45 -10.62
CA ASN A 478 -11.43 26.37 -9.83
C ASN A 478 -11.38 25.13 -8.93
N LEU A 479 -11.58 25.27 -7.63
CA LEU A 479 -11.57 24.14 -6.69
C LEU A 479 -12.62 23.07 -7.04
N ASN A 480 -13.70 23.44 -7.75
CA ASN A 480 -14.70 22.49 -8.25
C ASN A 480 -14.17 21.55 -9.35
N GLU A 481 -13.08 21.92 -10.04
CA GLU A 481 -12.37 21.10 -11.02
C GLU A 481 -11.38 20.13 -10.34
N VAL A 482 -10.96 20.46 -9.11
CA VAL A 482 -10.03 19.68 -8.28
C VAL A 482 -10.85 18.68 -7.45
N ARG A 483 -11.48 17.69 -8.11
CA ARG A 483 -12.28 16.66 -7.44
C ARG A 483 -11.44 15.43 -7.09
N SER A 484 -11.48 15.05 -5.83
CA SER A 484 -10.96 13.76 -5.35
C SER A 484 -11.66 12.60 -6.07
N LYS A 485 -10.89 11.69 -6.67
CA LYS A 485 -11.39 10.46 -7.29
C LYS A 485 -11.23 9.21 -6.41
N PHE A 486 -10.63 9.33 -5.22
CA PHE A 486 -10.15 8.20 -4.42
C PHE A 486 -10.81 8.08 -3.06
#